data_AF-A0AAE4NVV8-F1
#
_entry.id   AF-A0AAE4NVV8-F1
#
_cell.length_a   1.000
_cell.length_b   1.000
_cell.length_c   1.000
_cell.angle_alpha   90.00
_cell.angle_beta   90.00
_cell.angle_gamma   90.00
#
_symmetry.space_group_name_H-M   'P 1'
#
loop_
_entity.id
_entity.type
_entity.pdbx_description
1 polymer ?
#
loop_
_entity_poly.entity_id
_entity_poly.type
_entity_poly.pdbx_seq_one_letter_code
_entity_poly.pdbx_strand_id
1 'polypeptide(L)' 'MGENIDISLILRDIQIMRKKLDEIEEELLKLKIGRLEEEEVSEEELEELERLSRETLKNGVPWEEAKKELDL' A
#
# COMPACT_ATOMS: atom_id res chain seq x y z
N MET A 1 -8.28 40.36 0.69
CA MET A 1 -7.53 39.79 1.81
C MET A 1 -7.14 38.39 1.39
N GLY A 2 -5.89 38.18 0.99
CA GLY A 2 -5.44 36.84 0.61
C GLY A 2 -5.35 36.01 1.89
N GLU A 3 -6.04 34.88 1.93
CA GLU A 3 -5.81 33.90 2.98
C GLU A 3 -4.33 33.55 2.95
N ASN A 4 -3.62 33.86 4.04
CA ASN A 4 -2.22 33.51 4.19
C ASN A 4 -2.21 32.01 4.51
N ILE A 5 -2.22 31.21 3.45
CA ILE A 5 -2.24 29.75 3.54
C ILE A 5 -0.94 29.32 4.24
N ASP A 6 -1.08 28.79 5.45
CA ASP A 6 0.05 28.25 6.18
C ASP A 6 0.46 26.91 5.57
N ILE A 7 1.41 26.98 4.64
CA ILE A 7 1.98 25.83 3.93
C ILE A 7 2.50 24.77 4.92
N SER A 8 2.97 25.17 6.11
CA SER A 8 3.48 24.23 7.11
C SER A 8 2.38 23.35 7.71
N LEU A 9 1.18 23.91 7.92
CA LEU A 9 0.01 23.16 8.38
C LEU A 9 -0.46 22.18 7.30
N ILE A 10 -0.51 22.61 6.03
CA ILE A 10 -0.88 21.73 4.91
C ILE A 10 0.10 20.56 4.77
N LEU A 11 1.41 20.81 4.85
CA LEU A 11 2.41 19.76 4.76
C LEU A 11 2.28 18.74 5.89
N ARG A 12 1.98 19.21 7.11
CA ARG A 12 1.72 18.33 8.27
C ARG A 12 0.49 17.45 8.05
N ASP A 13 -0.60 18.04 7.56
CA ASP A 13 -1.82 17.30 7.28
C ASP A 13 -1.62 16.25 6.18
N ILE A 14 -0.85 16.57 5.14
CA ILE A 14 -0.46 15.62 4.09
C ILE A 14 0.35 14.44 4.67
N GLN A 15 1.29 14.70 5.57
CA GLN A 15 2.07 13.63 6.22
C GLN A 15 1.18 12.72 7.08
N ILE A 16 0.22 13.30 7.80
CA ILE A 16 -0.75 12.53 8.59
C ILE A 16 -1.64 11.69 7.68
N MET A 17 -2.14 12.27 6.59
CA MET A 17 -2.95 11.55 5.61
C MET A 17 -2.17 10.40 4.97
N ARG A 18 -0.90 10.61 4.62
CA ARG A 18 -0.04 9.56 4.07
C ARG A 18 0.12 8.40 5.06
N LYS A 19 0.41 8.68 6.33
CA LYS A 19 0.53 7.63 7.34
C LYS A 19 -0.77 6.83 7.50
N LYS A 20 -1.92 7.50 7.48
CA LYS A 20 -3.22 6.83 7.53
C LYS A 20 -3.48 5.96 6.30
N LEU A 21 -3.04 6.39 5.12
CA LEU A 21 -3.14 5.58 3.90
C LEU A 21 -2.29 4.31 4.02
N ASP A 22 -1.05 4.42 4.52
CA ASP A 22 -0.18 3.28 4.74
C ASP A 22 -0.81 2.26 5.73
N GLU A 23 -1.42 2.76 6.82
CA GLU A 23 -2.15 1.93 7.80
C GLU A 23 -3.36 1.21 7.16
N ILE A 24 -4.14 1.91 6.33
CA ILE A 24 -5.29 1.34 5.61
C ILE A 24 -4.84 0.27 4.61
N GLU A 25 -3.73 0.49 3.91
CA GLU A 25 -3.19 -0.47 2.95
C GLU A 25 -2.75 -1.76 3.66
N GLU A 26 -2.13 -1.65 4.83
CA GLU A 26 -1.77 -2.81 5.65
C GLU A 26 -3.00 -3.62 6.10
N GLU A 27 -4.06 -2.95 6.56
CA GLU A 27 -5.31 -3.63 6.95
C GLU A 27 -6.01 -4.31 5.76
N LEU A 28 -6.01 -3.67 4.59
CA LEU A 28 -6.54 -4.26 3.35
C LEU A 28 -5.78 -5.51 2.95
N LEU A 29 -4.45 -5.53 3.08
CA LEU A 29 -3.64 -6.71 2.82
C LEU A 29 -4.01 -7.87 3.76
N LYS A 30 -4.19 -7.60 5.06
CA LYS A 30 -4.61 -8.60 6.05
C LYS A 30 -5.98 -9.20 5.71
N LEU A 31 -6.95 -8.35 5.34
CA LEU A 31 -8.28 -8.81 4.93
C LEU A 31 -8.23 -9.66 3.66
N LYS A 32 -7.38 -9.30 2.69
CA LYS A 32 -7.19 -10.07 1.45
C LYS A 32 -6.59 -11.45 1.73
N ILE A 33 -5.63 -11.55 2.65
CA ILE A 33 -5.05 -12.82 3.09
C ILE A 33 -6.12 -13.68 3.77
N GLY A 34 -6.87 -13.14 4.74
CA GLY A 34 -7.93 -13.89 5.40
C GLY A 34 -9.02 -14.39 4.43
N ARG A 35 -9.35 -13.61 3.40
CA ARG A 35 -10.27 -14.07 2.35
C ARG A 35 -9.69 -15.23 1.51
N LEU A 36 -8.38 -15.24 1.26
CA LEU A 36 -7.73 -16.34 0.55
C LEU A 36 -7.72 -17.62 1.39
N GLU A 37 -7.54 -17.52 2.71
CA GLU A 37 -7.72 -18.65 3.64
C GLU A 37 -9.14 -19.24 3.56
N GLU A 38 -10.16 -18.39 3.42
CA GLU A 38 -11.56 -18.80 3.23
C GLU A 38 -11.85 -19.42 1.85
N GLU A 39 -11.05 -19.11 0.82
CA GLU A 39 -11.19 -19.62 -0.56
C GLU A 39 -10.50 -20.98 -0.79
N GLU A 40 -10.17 -21.74 0.26
CA GLU A 40 -9.42 -23.02 0.23
C GLU A 40 -8.04 -22.92 -0.46
N VAL A 41 -7.41 -21.75 -0.39
CA VAL A 41 -6.01 -21.59 -0.81
C VAL A 41 -5.13 -22.36 0.18
N SER A 42 -4.16 -23.12 -0.33
CA SER A 42 -3.30 -23.92 0.55
C SER A 42 -2.42 -23.03 1.45
N GLU A 43 -2.06 -23.55 2.62
CA GLU A 43 -1.18 -22.85 3.57
C GLU A 43 0.15 -22.44 2.93
N GLU A 44 0.66 -23.28 2.00
CA GLU A 44 1.88 -23.01 1.24
C GLU A 44 1.71 -21.84 0.24
N GLU A 45 0.56 -21.72 -0.41
CA GLU A 45 0.22 -20.59 -1.30
C GLU A 45 0.02 -19.28 -0.52
N LEU A 46 -0.51 -19.34 0.70
CA LEU A 46 -0.66 -18.20 1.60
C LEU A 46 0.68 -17.68 2.11
N GLU A 47 1.58 -18.57 2.54
CA GLU A 47 2.94 -18.22 2.94
C GLU A 47 3.74 -17.59 1.80
N GLU A 48 3.60 -18.14 0.58
CA GLU A 48 4.23 -17.60 -0.63
C GLU A 48 3.70 -16.18 -0.93
N LEU A 49 2.39 -15.95 -0.82
CA LEU A 49 1.78 -14.63 -1.02
C LEU A 49 2.21 -13.62 0.05
N GLU A 50 2.31 -14.03 1.31
CA GLU A 50 2.81 -13.15 2.38
C GLU A 50 4.28 -12.78 2.13
N ARG A 51 5.11 -13.75 1.71
CA ARG A 51 6.52 -13.49 1.33
C ARG A 51 6.60 -12.49 0.18
N LEU A 52 5.85 -12.72 -0.90
CA LEU A 52 5.81 -11.84 -2.07
C LEU A 52 5.32 -10.43 -1.72
N SER A 53 4.33 -10.30 -0.84
CA SER A 53 3.85 -9.03 -0.33
C SER A 53 4.95 -8.26 0.40
N ARG A 54 5.67 -8.92 1.31
CA ARG A 54 6.79 -8.32 2.06
C ARG A 54 7.95 -7.93 1.14
N GLU A 55 8.29 -8.77 0.15
CA GLU A 55 9.34 -8.46 -0.82
C GLU A 55 8.95 -7.29 -1.73
N THR A 56 7.69 -7.22 -2.16
CA THR A 56 7.17 -6.11 -2.97
C THR A 56 7.15 -4.80 -2.17
N LEU A 57 6.77 -4.82 -0.90
CA LEU A 57 6.84 -3.63 -0.04
C LEU A 57 8.28 -3.17 0.20
N LYS A 58 9.24 -4.10 0.29
CA LYS A 58 10.63 -3.78 0.59
C LYS A 58 11.43 -3.34 -0.65
N ASN A 59 11.21 -3.99 -1.78
CA ASN A 59 12.05 -3.88 -2.98
C ASN A 59 11.25 -3.52 -4.24
N GLY A 60 9.92 -3.42 -4.16
CA GLY A 60 9.07 -3.18 -5.30
C GLY A 60 9.15 -1.74 -5.79
N VAL A 61 8.92 -1.59 -7.09
CA VAL A 61 8.72 -0.29 -7.74
C VAL A 61 7.23 0.05 -7.76
N PRO A 62 6.87 1.35 -7.67
CA PRO A 62 5.49 1.79 -7.85
C PRO A 62 4.88 1.21 -9.12
N TRP A 63 3.65 0.71 -9.02
CA TRP A 63 2.97 0.07 -10.15
C TRP A 63 2.84 0.98 -11.39
N GLU A 64 2.71 2.29 -11.18
CA GLU A 64 2.70 3.29 -12.26
C GLU A 64 4.06 3.47 -12.95
N GLU A 65 5.17 3.20 -12.26
CA GLU A 65 6.50 3.18 -12.87
C GLU A 65 6.73 1.87 -13.62
N ALA A 66 6.35 0.73 -13.03
CA ALA A 66 6.46 -0.58 -13.67
C ALA A 66 5.65 -0.66 -14.99
N LYS A 67 4.44 -0.09 -15.02
CA LYS A 67 3.60 -0.05 -16.23
C LYS A 67 4.27 0.69 -17.39
N LYS A 68 4.95 1.81 -17.11
CA LYS A 68 5.70 2.56 -18.14
C LYS A 68 6.85 1.77 -18.72
N GLU A 69 7.55 0.96 -17.92
CA GLU A 69 8.62 0.09 -18.42
C GLU A 69 8.09 -1.08 -19.24
N LEU A 70 6.87 -1.53 -18.94
CA LEU A 70 6.19 -2.63 -19.63
C LEU A 70 5.33 -2.19 -20.82
N ASP A 71 5.27 -0.88 -21.11
CA ASP A 71 4.45 -0.27 -22.17
C ASP A 71 2.94 -0.64 -22.07
N LEU A 72 2.44 -0.72 -20.82
CA LEU A 72 1.05 -1.00 -20.43
C LEU A 72 0.35 0.26 -19.92
#